data_AF-A0A6L6ACC1-F1
#
_entry.id   AF-A0A6L6ACC1-F1
#
_cell.length_a   1.000
_cell.length_b   1.000
_cell.length_c   1.000
_cell.angle_alpha   90.00
_cell.angle_beta   90.00
_cell.angle_gamma   90.00
#
_symmetry.space_group_name_H-M   'P 1'
#
loop_
_entity.id
_entity.type
_entity.pdbx_description
1 polymer ?
#
loop_
_entity_poly.entity_id
_entity_poly.type
_entity_poly.pdbx_seq_one_letter_code
_entity_poly.pdbx_strand_id
1 'polypeptide(L)'
;MATRMKKNQTPDELISEIKVWATKNHCQDDALVTALLADLENGQDLDAWASLDSLEILPSVEYKAGDKQLRLTNLIAIARNILVFVPVALTWIAVSKATTAFELYTAANPNAVVNFLEFWQNGYGILSKDWTIGHIALLDGAIIGLVIALSVAVSVLELRHKRSMRTTVAVLDKERLTLALKIFKYLHSHKTSTPAVVNAGIAGSVRNLLATSKEMAKASKELTKNLKKSVKEK
;
A
#
# COMPACT_ATOMS: atom_id res chain seq x y z
N MET A 1 32.49 -37.78 1.00
CA MET A 1 31.15 -37.25 0.67
C MET A 1 31.34 -35.78 0.32
N ALA A 2 31.44 -35.46 -0.98
CA ALA A 2 31.85 -34.14 -1.45
C ALA A 2 30.70 -33.14 -1.35
N THR A 3 30.96 -32.02 -0.69
CA THR A 3 30.06 -30.88 -0.51
C THR A 3 29.73 -30.28 -1.88
N ARG A 4 28.52 -30.52 -2.37
CA ARG A 4 28.01 -29.94 -3.62
C ARG A 4 27.77 -28.44 -3.39
N MET A 5 28.76 -27.61 -3.70
CA MET A 5 28.55 -26.15 -3.78
C MET A 5 27.40 -25.90 -4.77
N LYS A 6 26.32 -25.28 -4.30
CA LYS A 6 25.21 -24.82 -5.15
C LYS A 6 25.81 -23.87 -6.18
N LYS A 7 25.75 -24.29 -7.45
CA LYS A 7 26.12 -23.51 -8.64
C LYS A 7 25.51 -22.11 -8.51
N ASN A 8 26.34 -21.07 -8.61
CA ASN A 8 25.88 -19.68 -8.69
C ASN A 8 24.78 -19.62 -9.77
N GLN A 9 23.62 -19.02 -9.46
CA GLN A 9 22.59 -18.76 -10.47
C GLN A 9 23.25 -17.97 -11.61
N THR A 10 22.99 -18.37 -12.85
CA THR A 10 23.55 -17.69 -14.02
C THR A 10 22.94 -16.30 -14.13
N PRO A 11 23.70 -15.28 -14.59
CA PRO A 11 23.19 -13.91 -14.75
C PRO A 11 21.85 -13.88 -15.51
N ASP A 12 21.75 -14.71 -16.54
CA ASP A 12 20.57 -14.86 -17.40
C ASP A 12 19.31 -15.31 -16.63
N GLU A 13 19.47 -16.14 -15.59
CA GLU A 13 18.35 -16.63 -14.77
C GLU A 13 17.79 -15.48 -13.93
N LEU A 14 18.66 -14.71 -13.27
CA LEU A 14 18.25 -13.54 -12.47
C LEU A 14 17.61 -12.46 -13.34
N ILE A 15 18.20 -12.15 -14.49
CA ILE A 15 17.65 -11.19 -15.46
C ILE A 15 16.24 -11.62 -15.91
N SER A 16 16.05 -12.91 -16.19
CA SER A 16 14.74 -13.44 -16.58
C SER A 16 13.69 -13.29 -15.46
N GLU A 17 14.07 -13.57 -14.21
CA GLU A 17 13.18 -13.41 -13.05
C GLU A 17 12.76 -11.95 -12.84
N ILE A 18 13.70 -11.00 -12.99
CA ILE A 18 13.43 -9.56 -12.88
C ILE A 18 12.45 -9.11 -13.98
N LYS A 19 12.67 -9.54 -15.23
CA LYS A 19 11.77 -9.21 -16.36
C LYS A 19 10.35 -9.75 -16.14
N VAL A 20 10.23 -11.00 -15.70
CA VAL A 20 8.93 -11.64 -15.40
C VAL A 20 8.23 -10.89 -14.28
N TRP A 21 8.95 -10.57 -13.20
CA TRP A 21 8.40 -9.80 -12.08
C TRP A 21 7.96 -8.40 -12.51
N ALA A 22 8.76 -7.69 -13.29
CA ALA A 22 8.47 -6.33 -13.75
C ALA A 22 7.22 -6.31 -14.65
N THR A 23 7.10 -7.28 -15.56
CA THR A 23 5.92 -7.42 -16.44
C THR A 23 4.66 -7.73 -15.63
N LYS A 24 4.75 -8.69 -14.69
CA LYS A 24 3.63 -9.11 -13.83
C LYS A 24 3.08 -7.96 -12.99
N ASN A 25 3.95 -7.06 -12.53
CA ASN A 25 3.61 -5.98 -11.61
C ASN A 25 3.46 -4.60 -12.30
N HIS A 26 3.52 -4.55 -13.64
CA HIS A 26 3.48 -3.30 -14.41
C HIS A 26 4.59 -2.29 -14.07
N CYS A 27 5.77 -2.79 -13.69
CA CYS A 27 6.97 -2.01 -13.36
C CYS A 27 8.04 -2.10 -14.46
N GLN A 28 7.67 -2.51 -15.67
CA GLN A 28 8.60 -2.69 -16.80
C GLN A 28 9.19 -1.38 -17.32
N ASP A 29 8.45 -0.27 -17.17
CA ASP A 29 8.87 1.07 -17.60
C ASP A 29 9.52 1.88 -16.45
N ASP A 30 9.76 1.23 -15.30
CA ASP A 30 10.41 1.87 -14.17
C ASP A 30 11.90 2.13 -14.49
N ALA A 31 12.36 3.35 -14.22
CA ALA A 31 13.71 3.79 -14.58
C ALA A 31 14.80 2.97 -13.86
N LEU A 32 14.61 2.60 -12.60
CA LEU A 32 15.58 1.83 -11.82
C LEU A 32 15.62 0.37 -12.27
N VAL A 33 14.44 -0.23 -12.52
CA VAL A 33 14.35 -1.61 -13.03
C VAL A 33 15.00 -1.72 -14.41
N THR A 34 14.75 -0.74 -15.28
CA THR A 34 15.31 -0.72 -16.64
C THR A 34 16.83 -0.53 -16.62
N ALA A 35 17.33 0.40 -15.81
CA ALA A 35 18.77 0.64 -15.66
C ALA A 35 19.47 -0.59 -15.07
N LEU A 36 18.92 -1.20 -14.02
CA LEU A 36 19.46 -2.43 -13.43
C LEU A 36 19.53 -3.57 -14.47
N LEU A 37 18.48 -3.76 -15.27
CA LEU A 37 18.45 -4.80 -16.29
C LEU A 37 19.52 -4.57 -17.37
N ALA A 38 19.68 -3.33 -17.84
CA ALA A 38 20.70 -2.99 -18.82
C ALA A 38 22.12 -3.23 -18.28
N ASP A 39 22.38 -2.85 -17.02
CA ASP A 39 23.68 -2.99 -16.38
C ASP A 39 24.00 -4.45 -16.03
N LEU A 40 22.99 -5.25 -15.66
CA LEU A 40 23.13 -6.71 -15.49
C LEU A 40 23.40 -7.43 -16.81
N GLU A 41 22.77 -7.03 -17.92
CA GLU A 41 22.99 -7.59 -19.25
C GLU A 41 24.38 -7.27 -19.80
N ASN A 42 24.84 -6.03 -19.59
CA ASN A 42 26.16 -5.57 -20.05
C ASN A 42 27.30 -5.85 -19.06
N GLY A 43 26.98 -6.28 -17.84
CA GLY A 43 27.95 -6.51 -16.75
C GLY A 43 28.65 -5.23 -16.28
N GLN A 44 27.97 -4.08 -16.37
CA GLN A 44 28.51 -2.75 -16.03
C GLN A 44 27.99 -2.28 -14.66
N ASP A 45 28.76 -1.41 -13.99
CA ASP A 45 28.37 -0.71 -12.76
C ASP A 45 27.80 -1.57 -11.61
N LEU A 46 28.05 -2.88 -11.61
CA LEU A 46 27.55 -3.83 -10.61
C LEU A 46 27.98 -3.47 -9.17
N ASP A 47 29.17 -2.86 -9.02
CA ASP A 47 29.67 -2.40 -7.73
C ASP A 47 28.89 -1.21 -7.16
N ALA A 48 28.37 -0.34 -8.04
CA ALA A 48 27.50 0.78 -7.65
C ALA A 48 26.12 0.26 -7.22
N TRP A 49 25.53 -0.66 -7.98
CA TRP A 49 24.29 -1.33 -7.60
C TRP A 49 24.41 -2.11 -6.28
N ALA A 50 25.56 -2.73 -6.01
CA ALA A 50 25.83 -3.42 -4.75
C ALA A 50 25.96 -2.48 -3.53
N SER A 51 26.08 -1.17 -3.75
CA SER A 51 26.14 -0.16 -2.68
C SER A 51 24.77 0.38 -2.29
N LEU A 52 23.77 0.22 -3.15
CA LEU A 52 22.38 0.59 -2.90
C LEU A 52 21.68 -0.48 -2.05
N ASP A 53 20.69 -0.07 -1.25
CA ASP A 53 19.80 -1.04 -0.62
C ASP A 53 18.98 -1.73 -1.72
N SER A 54 19.08 -3.06 -1.80
CA SER A 54 18.39 -3.83 -2.83
C SER A 54 16.86 -3.71 -2.77
N LEU A 55 16.32 -3.25 -1.63
CA LEU A 55 14.90 -2.93 -1.50
C LEU A 55 14.51 -1.60 -2.16
N GLU A 56 15.44 -0.66 -2.29
CA GLU A 56 15.21 0.61 -2.99
C GLU A 56 15.27 0.42 -4.52
N ILE A 57 15.97 -0.61 -5.00
CA ILE A 57 16.10 -0.91 -6.43
C ILE A 57 14.78 -1.40 -7.03
N LEU A 58 14.00 -2.20 -6.28
CA LEU A 58 12.70 -2.69 -6.75
C LEU A 58 11.59 -1.75 -6.25
N PRO A 59 10.77 -1.16 -7.13
CA PRO A 59 9.67 -0.28 -6.71
C PRO A 59 8.64 -1.04 -5.88
N SER A 60 7.91 -0.32 -5.02
CA SER A 60 6.77 -0.90 -4.31
C SER A 60 5.66 -1.24 -5.30
N VAL A 61 5.17 -2.48 -5.26
CA VAL A 61 4.06 -2.89 -6.12
C VAL A 61 2.76 -2.32 -5.57
N GLU A 62 2.14 -1.41 -6.31
CA GLU A 62 0.78 -0.98 -5.99
C GLU A 62 -0.21 -2.08 -6.35
N TYR A 63 -0.93 -2.57 -5.33
CA TYR A 63 -2.02 -3.49 -5.57
C TYR A 63 -3.19 -2.73 -6.21
N LYS A 64 -3.29 -2.78 -7.54
CA LYS A 64 -4.44 -2.30 -8.31
C LYS A 64 -5.60 -3.29 -8.18
N ALA A 65 -6.16 -3.39 -6.99
CA ALA A 65 -7.26 -4.29 -6.74
C ALA A 65 -8.54 -3.81 -7.41
N GLY A 66 -9.05 -4.62 -8.34
CA GLY A 66 -10.44 -4.64 -8.77
C GLY A 66 -11.13 -3.28 -8.83
N ASP A 67 -10.68 -2.41 -9.73
CA ASP A 67 -11.20 -1.06 -9.97
C ASP A 67 -12.74 -1.02 -9.97
N LYS A 68 -13.39 -2.05 -10.53
CA LYS A 68 -14.86 -2.17 -10.56
C LYS A 68 -15.53 -2.23 -9.17
N GLN A 69 -14.96 -2.98 -8.22
CA GLN A 69 -15.55 -3.15 -6.89
C GLN A 69 -15.35 -1.91 -6.02
N LEU A 70 -14.21 -1.23 -6.20
CA LEU A 70 -13.96 0.07 -5.56
C LEU A 70 -14.90 1.14 -6.13
N ARG A 71 -15.06 1.21 -7.46
CA ARG A 71 -16.01 2.12 -8.13
C ARG A 71 -17.44 1.89 -7.66
N LEU A 72 -17.89 0.64 -7.57
CA LEU A 72 -19.24 0.32 -7.10
C LEU A 72 -19.42 0.76 -5.64
N THR A 73 -18.44 0.48 -4.77
CA THR A 73 -18.49 0.90 -3.36
C THR A 73 -18.59 2.42 -3.24
N ASN A 74 -17.81 3.16 -4.04
CA ASN A 74 -17.86 4.62 -4.09
C ASN A 74 -19.21 5.14 -4.62
N LEU A 75 -19.75 4.53 -5.66
CA LEU A 75 -21.06 4.91 -6.22
C LEU A 75 -22.17 4.71 -5.20
N ILE A 76 -22.18 3.57 -4.50
CA ILE A 76 -23.16 3.28 -3.44
C ILE A 76 -23.02 4.31 -2.31
N ALA A 77 -21.80 4.68 -1.92
CA ALA A 77 -21.57 5.69 -0.89
C ALA A 77 -22.10 7.07 -1.29
N ILE A 78 -21.88 7.50 -2.54
CA ILE A 78 -22.41 8.77 -3.08
C ILE A 78 -23.94 8.74 -3.10
N ALA A 79 -24.53 7.65 -3.64
CA ALA A 79 -25.98 7.50 -3.70
C ALA A 79 -26.61 7.55 -2.30
N ARG A 80 -26.02 6.85 -1.32
CA ARG A 80 -26.43 6.89 0.09
C ARG A 80 -26.40 8.31 0.64
N ASN A 81 -25.33 9.06 0.40
CA ASN A 81 -25.18 10.42 0.92
C ASN A 81 -26.25 11.38 0.39
N ILE A 82 -26.63 11.24 -0.88
CA ILE A 82 -27.72 12.02 -1.47
C ILE A 82 -29.07 11.54 -0.89
N LEU A 83 -29.26 10.22 -0.80
CA LEU A 83 -30.51 9.60 -0.36
C LEU A 83 -30.90 9.97 1.07
N VAL A 84 -29.94 10.26 1.96
CA VAL A 84 -30.19 10.74 3.34
C VAL A 84 -31.05 12.01 3.37
N PHE A 85 -31.00 12.84 2.34
CA PHE A 85 -31.77 14.10 2.28
C PHE A 85 -33.16 13.92 1.65
N VAL A 86 -33.43 12.80 0.99
CA VAL A 86 -34.70 12.55 0.29
C VAL A 86 -35.90 12.54 1.24
N PRO A 87 -35.86 11.91 2.44
CA PRO A 87 -36.99 11.95 3.38
C PRO A 87 -37.36 13.37 3.80
N VAL A 88 -36.35 14.20 4.07
CA VAL A 88 -36.58 15.61 4.42
C VAL A 88 -37.21 16.36 3.26
N ALA A 89 -36.71 16.19 2.04
CA ALA A 89 -37.31 16.81 0.86
C ALA A 89 -38.76 16.36 0.64
N LEU A 90 -39.04 15.06 0.82
CA LEU A 90 -40.37 14.49 0.64
C LEU A 90 -41.36 15.05 1.66
N THR A 91 -40.99 15.13 2.94
CA THR A 91 -41.85 15.71 3.99
C THR A 91 -42.18 17.17 3.72
N TRP A 92 -41.24 17.99 3.26
CA TRP A 92 -41.52 19.38 2.90
C TRP A 92 -42.48 19.52 1.72
N ILE A 93 -42.33 18.70 0.68
CA ILE A 93 -43.26 18.67 -0.46
C ILE A 93 -44.67 18.25 0.00
N ALA A 94 -44.73 17.24 0.86
CA ALA A 94 -45.97 16.75 1.41
C ALA A 94 -46.71 17.79 2.25
N VAL A 95 -46.00 18.46 3.17
CA VAL A 95 -46.56 19.55 3.98
C VAL A 95 -47.12 20.64 3.06
N SER A 96 -46.38 21.06 2.05
CA SER A 96 -46.85 22.09 1.09
C SER A 96 -48.15 21.68 0.38
N LYS A 97 -48.26 20.42 -0.05
CA LYS A 97 -49.49 19.89 -0.67
C LYS A 97 -50.64 19.79 0.32
N ALA A 98 -50.37 19.34 1.54
CA ALA A 98 -51.37 19.25 2.60
C ALA A 98 -51.90 20.63 3.00
N THR A 99 -51.03 21.64 3.12
CA THR A 99 -51.42 23.04 3.40
C THR A 99 -52.32 23.58 2.30
N THR A 100 -51.93 23.45 1.03
CA THR A 100 -52.74 23.91 -0.11
C THR A 100 -54.13 23.24 -0.11
N ALA A 101 -54.18 21.93 0.14
CA ALA A 101 -55.44 21.20 0.19
C ALA A 101 -56.30 21.57 1.41
N PHE A 102 -55.69 21.89 2.53
CA PHE A 102 -56.39 22.31 3.75
C PHE A 102 -57.02 23.70 3.60
N GLU A 103 -56.33 24.64 2.94
CA GLU A 103 -56.90 25.95 2.60
C GLU A 103 -58.14 25.81 1.72
N LEU A 104 -58.09 24.95 0.70
CA LEU A 104 -59.25 24.66 -0.15
C LEU A 104 -60.39 24.00 0.64
N TYR A 105 -60.08 23.07 1.55
CA TYR A 105 -61.08 22.41 2.39
C TYR A 105 -61.81 23.38 3.31
N THR A 106 -61.05 24.24 4.00
CA THR A 106 -61.59 25.22 4.95
C THR A 106 -62.39 26.33 4.26
N ALA A 107 -61.96 26.76 3.06
CA ALA A 107 -62.72 27.70 2.25
C ALA A 107 -64.06 27.10 1.78
N ALA A 108 -64.08 25.81 1.43
CA ALA A 108 -65.31 25.11 1.03
C ALA A 108 -66.23 24.75 2.21
N ASN A 109 -65.68 24.61 3.42
CA ASN A 109 -66.40 24.16 4.61
C ASN A 109 -66.19 25.13 5.79
N PRO A 110 -66.70 26.38 5.73
CA PRO A 110 -66.43 27.40 6.74
C PRO A 110 -66.94 27.08 8.15
N ASN A 111 -67.92 26.16 8.26
CA ASN A 111 -68.49 25.74 9.54
C ASN A 111 -67.83 24.47 10.11
N ALA A 112 -66.91 23.84 9.38
CA ALA A 112 -66.22 22.63 9.84
C ALA A 112 -64.98 23.01 10.66
N VAL A 113 -64.90 22.50 11.89
CA VAL A 113 -63.73 22.69 12.76
C VAL A 113 -62.89 21.41 12.71
N VAL A 114 -61.96 21.35 11.75
CA VAL A 114 -61.03 20.22 11.58
C VAL A 114 -59.61 20.70 11.81
N ASN A 115 -58.84 19.97 12.62
CA ASN A 115 -57.42 20.25 12.83
C ASN A 115 -56.60 19.86 11.58
N PHE A 116 -55.55 20.61 11.27
CA PHE A 116 -54.65 20.34 10.16
C PHE A 116 -54.10 18.90 10.15
N LEU A 117 -53.68 18.36 11.30
CA LEU A 117 -53.14 16.99 11.37
C LEU A 117 -54.19 15.93 11.06
N GLU A 118 -55.42 16.11 11.55
CA GLU A 118 -56.55 15.23 11.24
C GLU A 118 -56.91 15.30 9.75
N PHE A 119 -56.93 16.51 9.18
CA PHE A 119 -57.05 16.72 7.74
C PHE A 119 -55.95 16.03 6.95
N TRP A 120 -54.69 16.19 7.34
CA TRP A 120 -53.57 15.60 6.64
C TRP A 120 -53.57 14.06 6.71
N GLN A 121 -54.12 13.49 7.79
CA GLN A 121 -54.29 12.04 7.91
C GLN A 121 -55.41 11.49 7.02
N ASN A 122 -56.55 12.17 6.96
CA ASN A 122 -57.76 11.64 6.32
C ASN A 122 -57.99 12.15 4.89
N GLY A 123 -57.46 13.32 4.54
CA GLY A 123 -57.50 13.97 3.23
C GLY A 123 -58.87 14.48 2.77
N TYR A 124 -59.97 14.01 3.37
CA TYR A 124 -61.37 14.44 3.13
C TYR A 124 -61.76 14.52 1.64
N GLY A 125 -61.18 13.67 0.79
CA GLY A 125 -61.46 13.61 -0.65
C GLY A 125 -60.79 14.71 -1.49
N ILE A 126 -60.09 15.66 -0.87
CA ILE A 126 -59.39 16.76 -1.55
C ILE A 126 -57.89 16.45 -1.67
N LEU A 127 -57.29 15.86 -0.64
CA LEU A 127 -55.90 15.42 -0.65
C LEU A 127 -55.81 13.96 -1.13
N SER A 128 -54.94 13.69 -2.11
CA SER A 128 -54.68 12.29 -2.54
C SER A 128 -54.09 11.47 -1.39
N LYS A 129 -54.44 10.18 -1.34
CA LYS A 129 -53.95 9.24 -0.32
C LYS A 129 -52.43 9.17 -0.26
N ASP A 130 -51.75 9.38 -1.39
CA ASP A 130 -50.27 9.36 -1.49
C ASP A 130 -49.61 10.48 -0.69
N TRP A 131 -50.33 11.58 -0.43
CA TRP A 131 -49.83 12.74 0.30
C TRP A 131 -50.34 12.78 1.74
N THR A 132 -51.00 11.73 2.21
CA THR A 132 -51.43 11.62 3.61
C THR A 132 -50.25 11.38 4.52
N ILE A 133 -50.27 11.97 5.72
CA ILE A 133 -49.14 11.92 6.66
C ILE A 133 -48.68 10.47 6.94
N GLY A 134 -49.62 9.52 7.04
CA GLY A 134 -49.31 8.12 7.28
C GLY A 134 -48.57 7.46 6.12
N HIS A 135 -48.95 7.75 4.88
CA HIS A 135 -48.27 7.21 3.70
C HIS A 135 -46.84 7.75 3.57
N ILE A 136 -46.67 9.06 3.76
CA ILE A 136 -45.35 9.70 3.71
C ILE A 136 -44.45 9.19 4.83
N ALA A 137 -44.97 9.07 6.06
CA ALA A 137 -44.21 8.53 7.18
C ALA A 137 -43.71 7.09 6.93
N LEU A 138 -44.53 6.25 6.29
CA LEU A 138 -44.11 4.92 5.87
C LEU A 138 -43.01 4.97 4.80
N LEU A 139 -43.14 5.87 3.83
CA LEU A 139 -42.17 6.06 2.74
C LEU A 139 -40.83 6.56 3.29
N ASP A 140 -40.85 7.56 4.18
CA ASP A 140 -39.65 8.05 4.88
C ASP A 140 -38.99 6.95 5.71
N GLY A 141 -39.78 6.17 6.46
CA GLY A 141 -39.29 5.02 7.21
C GLY A 141 -38.62 3.99 6.31
N ALA A 142 -39.21 3.70 5.15
CA ALA A 142 -38.64 2.79 4.17
C ALA A 142 -37.33 3.33 3.55
N ILE A 143 -37.26 4.62 3.21
CA ILE A 143 -36.04 5.26 2.70
C ILE A 143 -34.94 5.23 3.75
N ILE A 144 -35.23 5.58 5.00
CA ILE A 144 -34.24 5.54 6.10
C ILE A 144 -33.75 4.11 6.30
N GLY A 145 -34.64 3.12 6.30
CA GLY A 145 -34.28 1.71 6.37
C GLY A 145 -33.34 1.29 5.23
N LEU A 146 -33.62 1.74 4.01
CA LEU A 146 -32.77 1.50 2.84
C LEU A 146 -31.39 2.18 2.98
N VAL A 147 -31.33 3.42 3.47
CA VAL A 147 -30.06 4.14 3.73
C VAL A 147 -29.20 3.38 4.75
N ILE A 148 -29.81 2.86 5.81
CA ILE A 148 -29.11 2.06 6.81
C ILE A 148 -28.59 0.77 6.17
N ALA A 149 -29.40 0.06 5.39
CA ALA A 149 -28.99 -1.16 4.69
C ALA A 149 -27.81 -0.90 3.73
N LEU A 150 -27.87 0.20 2.95
CA LEU A 150 -26.77 0.64 2.09
C LEU A 150 -25.50 0.97 2.90
N SER A 151 -25.64 1.60 4.07
CA SER A 151 -24.51 1.91 4.96
C SER A 151 -23.79 0.65 5.43
N VAL A 152 -24.56 -0.37 5.84
CA VAL A 152 -24.02 -1.67 6.25
C VAL A 152 -23.37 -2.36 5.05
N ALA A 153 -24.01 -2.35 3.88
CA ALA A 153 -23.47 -2.96 2.67
C ALA A 153 -22.10 -2.36 2.28
N VAL A 154 -21.98 -1.03 2.26
CA VAL A 154 -20.71 -0.34 2.01
C VAL A 154 -19.65 -0.76 3.03
N SER A 155 -20.00 -0.75 4.32
CA SER A 155 -19.06 -1.13 5.39
C SER A 155 -18.56 -2.57 5.24
N VAL A 156 -19.44 -3.51 4.90
CA VAL A 156 -19.07 -4.92 4.67
C VAL A 156 -18.18 -5.06 3.44
N LEU A 157 -18.50 -4.37 2.34
CA LEU A 157 -17.68 -4.39 1.12
C LEU A 157 -16.28 -3.81 1.38
N GLU A 158 -16.17 -2.71 2.12
CA GLU A 158 -14.89 -2.12 2.49
C GLU A 158 -14.07 -3.05 3.39
N LEU A 159 -14.69 -3.69 4.38
CA LEU A 159 -14.00 -4.65 5.25
C LEU A 159 -13.47 -5.85 4.47
N ARG A 160 -14.27 -6.38 3.54
CA ARG A 160 -13.86 -7.47 2.64
C ARG A 160 -12.70 -7.03 1.74
N HIS A 161 -12.79 -5.83 1.17
CA HIS A 161 -11.73 -5.26 0.34
C HIS A 161 -10.44 -5.08 1.14
N LYS A 162 -10.49 -4.42 2.31
CA LYS A 162 -9.33 -4.25 3.21
C LYS A 162 -8.68 -5.58 3.60
N ARG A 163 -9.48 -6.63 3.86
CA ARG A 163 -8.95 -7.96 4.18
C ARG A 163 -8.24 -8.59 3.01
N SER A 164 -8.81 -8.51 1.80
CA SER A 164 -8.17 -8.98 0.57
C SER A 164 -6.89 -8.21 0.26
N MET A 165 -6.88 -6.89 0.47
CA MET A 165 -5.68 -6.06 0.27
C MET A 165 -4.54 -6.56 1.14
N ARG A 166 -4.78 -6.79 2.44
CA ARG A 166 -3.74 -7.21 3.38
C ARG A 166 -3.07 -8.51 2.96
N THR A 167 -3.84 -9.49 2.50
CA THR A 167 -3.27 -10.77 2.05
C THR A 167 -2.52 -10.63 0.74
N THR A 168 -3.06 -9.90 -0.23
CA THR A 168 -2.44 -9.75 -1.55
C THR A 168 -1.18 -8.89 -1.49
N VAL A 169 -1.22 -7.75 -0.80
CA VAL A 169 -0.05 -6.89 -0.57
C VAL A 169 1.05 -7.67 0.15
N ALA A 170 0.72 -8.46 1.18
CA ALA A 170 1.72 -9.28 1.86
C ALA A 170 2.36 -10.35 0.96
N VAL A 171 1.63 -10.89 -0.03
CA VAL A 171 2.19 -11.83 -1.01
C VAL A 171 3.10 -11.10 -2.01
N LEU A 172 2.66 -9.94 -2.52
CA LEU A 172 3.45 -9.11 -3.43
C LEU A 172 4.74 -8.63 -2.79
N ASP A 173 4.68 -8.20 -1.53
CA ASP A 173 5.86 -7.81 -0.75
C ASP A 173 6.81 -9.00 -0.54
N LYS A 174 6.30 -10.19 -0.25
CA LYS A 174 7.14 -11.40 -0.15
C LYS A 174 7.86 -11.72 -1.45
N GLU A 175 7.17 -11.62 -2.60
CA GLU A 175 7.79 -11.82 -3.91
C GLU A 175 8.89 -10.79 -4.16
N ARG A 176 8.62 -9.50 -3.89
CA ARG A 176 9.59 -8.40 -4.01
C ARG A 176 10.80 -8.61 -3.09
N LEU A 177 10.60 -8.93 -1.81
CA LEU A 177 11.67 -9.21 -0.84
C LEU A 177 12.56 -10.37 -1.29
N THR A 178 11.93 -11.44 -1.80
CA THR A 178 12.66 -12.62 -2.28
C THR A 178 13.54 -12.27 -3.48
N LEU A 179 13.02 -11.49 -4.43
CA LEU A 179 13.79 -11.03 -5.58
C LEU A 179 14.91 -10.07 -5.18
N ALA A 180 14.64 -9.12 -4.29
CA ALA A 180 15.65 -8.20 -3.75
C ALA A 180 16.80 -8.94 -3.07
N LEU A 181 16.51 -10.00 -2.30
CA LEU A 181 17.55 -10.84 -1.69
C LEU A 181 18.41 -11.59 -2.71
N LYS A 182 17.81 -12.04 -3.83
CA LYS A 182 18.56 -12.67 -4.93
C LYS A 182 19.48 -11.66 -5.61
N ILE A 183 18.98 -10.47 -5.90
CA ILE A 183 19.76 -9.35 -6.46
C ILE A 183 20.92 -9.00 -5.53
N PHE A 184 20.63 -8.78 -4.25
CA PHE A 184 21.63 -8.47 -3.23
C PHE A 184 22.75 -9.53 -3.20
N LYS A 185 22.37 -10.81 -3.14
CA LYS A 185 23.31 -11.93 -3.09
C LYS A 185 24.19 -11.98 -4.33
N TYR A 186 23.62 -11.74 -5.51
CA TYR A 186 24.35 -11.75 -6.78
C TYR A 186 25.34 -10.57 -6.86
N LEU A 187 24.87 -9.35 -6.63
CA LEU A 187 25.68 -8.13 -6.70
C LEU A 187 26.81 -8.12 -5.66
N HIS A 188 26.54 -8.57 -4.43
CA HIS A 188 27.54 -8.63 -3.38
C HIS A 188 28.59 -9.72 -3.60
N SER A 189 28.20 -10.85 -4.21
CA SER A 189 29.15 -11.88 -4.63
C SER A 189 30.09 -11.37 -5.73
N HIS A 190 29.60 -10.49 -6.61
CA HIS A 190 30.43 -9.84 -7.63
C HIS A 190 31.41 -8.85 -7.03
N LYS A 191 30.97 -7.98 -6.11
CA LYS A 191 31.82 -6.99 -5.42
C LYS A 191 33.04 -7.57 -4.70
N THR A 192 32.87 -8.73 -4.06
CA THR A 192 33.96 -9.42 -3.34
C THR A 192 34.93 -10.16 -4.27
N SER A 193 34.52 -10.40 -5.52
CA SER A 193 35.30 -11.12 -6.53
C SER A 193 36.10 -10.19 -7.46
N THR A 194 35.88 -8.88 -7.40
CA THR A 194 36.56 -7.92 -8.29
C THR A 194 38.06 -7.80 -7.94
N PRO A 195 38.99 -7.96 -8.91
CA PRO A 195 40.44 -7.91 -8.67
C PRO A 195 40.93 -6.63 -7.99
N ALA A 196 40.23 -5.50 -8.20
CA ALA A 196 40.54 -4.22 -7.57
C ALA A 196 40.36 -4.26 -6.04
N VAL A 197 39.29 -4.89 -5.55
CA VAL A 197 39.00 -5.04 -4.11
C VAL A 197 39.98 -6.03 -3.47
N VAL A 198 40.26 -7.13 -4.16
CA VAL A 198 41.24 -8.13 -3.72
C VAL A 198 42.65 -7.51 -3.67
N ASN A 199 43.07 -6.76 -4.69
CA ASN A 199 44.35 -6.07 -4.72
C ASN A 199 44.47 -4.98 -3.65
N ALA A 200 43.41 -4.21 -3.42
CA ALA A 200 43.37 -3.21 -2.35
C ALA A 200 43.47 -3.86 -0.96
N GLY A 201 42.76 -4.97 -0.75
CA GLY A 201 42.82 -5.78 0.47
C GLY A 201 44.21 -6.35 0.70
N ILE A 202 44.81 -6.99 -0.31
CA ILE A 202 46.17 -7.54 -0.25
C ILE A 202 47.18 -6.42 0.02
N ALA A 203 47.10 -5.29 -0.67
CA ALA A 203 48.00 -4.15 -0.45
C ALA A 203 47.87 -3.60 0.99
N GLY A 204 46.65 -3.53 1.53
CA GLY A 204 46.40 -3.14 2.92
C GLY A 204 47.00 -4.13 3.92
N SER A 205 46.77 -5.43 3.72
CA SER A 205 47.35 -6.49 4.55
C SER A 205 48.88 -6.51 4.50
N VAL A 206 49.49 -6.33 3.33
CA VAL A 206 50.94 -6.25 3.15
C VAL A 206 51.51 -5.03 3.88
N ARG A 207 50.85 -3.86 3.80
CA ARG A 207 51.26 -2.67 4.55
C ARG A 207 51.16 -2.88 6.05
N ASN A 208 50.07 -3.49 6.53
CA ASN A 208 49.92 -3.81 7.95
C ASN A 208 51.00 -4.81 8.40
N LEU A 209 51.27 -5.87 7.65
CA LEU A 209 52.35 -6.82 7.97
C LEU A 209 53.72 -6.14 8.00
N LEU A 210 54.00 -5.22 7.07
CA LEU A 210 55.24 -4.43 7.07
C LEU A 210 55.34 -3.51 8.29
N ALA A 211 54.24 -2.86 8.67
CA ALA A 211 54.18 -2.01 9.86
C ALA A 211 54.39 -2.84 11.14
N THR A 212 53.67 -3.95 11.29
CA THR A 212 53.80 -4.86 12.43
C THR A 212 55.21 -5.47 12.50
N SER A 213 55.80 -5.83 11.35
CA SER A 213 57.18 -6.33 11.29
C SER A 213 58.20 -5.26 11.72
N LYS A 214 58.03 -4.00 11.30
CA LYS A 214 58.87 -2.89 11.76
C LYS A 214 58.76 -2.65 13.26
N GLU A 215 57.55 -2.65 13.81
CA GLU A 215 57.34 -2.48 15.25
C GLU A 215 57.91 -3.67 16.04
N MET A 216 57.75 -4.91 15.54
CA MET A 216 58.36 -6.10 16.14
C MET A 216 59.90 -6.04 16.11
N ALA A 217 60.50 -5.58 15.01
CA ALA A 217 61.94 -5.37 14.91
C ALA A 217 62.44 -4.28 15.87
N LYS A 218 61.66 -3.22 16.06
CA LYS A 218 61.94 -2.15 17.01
C LYS A 218 61.87 -2.66 18.46
N ALA A 219 60.81 -3.38 18.81
CA ALA A 219 60.64 -4.02 20.11
C ALA A 219 61.77 -5.03 20.41
N SER A 220 62.18 -5.83 19.43
CA SER A 220 63.31 -6.76 19.55
C SER A 220 64.65 -6.04 19.78
N LYS A 221 64.91 -4.94 19.07
CA LYS A 221 66.10 -4.10 19.29
C LYS A 221 66.10 -3.46 20.68
N GLU A 222 64.95 -2.97 21.13
CA GLU A 222 64.80 -2.38 22.45
C GLU A 222 65.00 -3.40 23.57
N LEU A 223 64.45 -4.61 23.42
CA LEU A 223 64.69 -5.74 24.32
C LEU A 223 66.18 -6.10 24.40
N THR A 224 66.86 -6.18 23.25
CA THR A 224 68.29 -6.49 23.18
C THR A 224 69.14 -5.40 23.84
N LYS A 225 68.75 -4.13 23.67
CA LYS A 225 69.41 -2.98 24.31
C LYS A 225 69.22 -3.02 25.83
N ASN A 226 68.01 -3.33 26.31
CA ASN A 226 67.71 -3.48 27.73
C ASN A 226 68.46 -4.67 28.37
N LEU A 227 68.55 -5.80 27.67
CA LEU A 227 69.36 -6.96 28.08
C LEU A 227 70.85 -6.61 28.19
N LYS A 228 71.41 -5.88 27.21
CA LYS A 228 72.81 -5.44 27.29
C LYS A 228 73.05 -4.46 28.44
N LYS A 229 72.06 -3.63 28.79
CA LYS A 229 72.17 -2.68 29.90
C LYS A 229 72.12 -3.41 31.26
N SER A 230 71.23 -4.38 31.42
CA SER A 230 71.11 -5.17 32.67
C SER A 230 72.33 -6.07 32.93
N VAL A 231 73.03 -6.53 31.88
CA VAL A 231 74.29 -7.28 32.01
C VAL A 231 75.47 -6.37 32.42
N LYS A 232 75.37 -5.05 32.20
CA LYS A 232 76.43 -4.07 32.51
C LYS A 232 76.31 -3.44 33.90
N GLU A 233 75.17 -3.64 34.57
CA GLU A 233 74.86 -3.15 35.93
C GLU A 233 75.05 -4.25 37.01
N LYS A 234 75.62 -5.41 36.66
CA LYS A 234 76.16 -6.42 37.59
C LYS A 234 77.67 -6.41 37.55
#